data_AF-A0A381DJQ4-F1
#
_entry.id   AF-A0A381DJQ4-F1
#
_cell.length_a   1.000
_cell.length_b   1.000
_cell.length_c   1.000
_cell.angle_alpha   90.00
_cell.angle_beta   90.00
_cell.angle_gamma   90.00
#
_symmetry.space_group_name_H-M   'P 1'
#
loop_
_entity.id
_entity.type
_entity.pdbx_description
1 polymer ?
#
loop_
_entity_poly.entity_id
_entity_poly.type
_entity_poly.pdbx_seq_one_letter_code
_entity_poly.pdbx_strand_id
1 'polypeptide(L)'
;MKNALMLFFMIFFTACSSTMQPNGTGYNINGTSDEKKIDSNSFKNFKEVMRINPKCEPCDNGSGSSVTINGVDYSSDISLSCCKNVRKIDTGLALKKVYIHRVNDLREDQKIVRIQGKDKQFQDMHMSKRTDYMFYLLLKQELKERGIIVLEERTSPYVMKLDFDFLGLQSYYSPSSAHLASNLYGFLMLKDINKTKRYKISTTQDVRKFQTNDPDDFGVYLDLLIKQAANKVAEEISKF
;
A
#
# COMPACT_ATOMS: atom_id res chain seq x y z
N MET A 1 0.19 -67.54 -45.48
CA MET A 1 -0.46 -67.78 -44.17
C MET A 1 -0.55 -66.44 -43.47
N LYS A 2 -1.68 -65.73 -43.62
CA LYS A 2 -2.70 -65.53 -42.56
C LYS A 2 -2.11 -65.08 -41.21
N ASN A 3 -2.16 -63.78 -40.91
CA ASN A 3 -3.19 -63.24 -40.02
C ASN A 3 -3.09 -61.71 -39.87
N ALA A 4 -4.27 -61.09 -39.88
CA ALA A 4 -4.52 -59.68 -39.66
C ALA A 4 -4.67 -59.37 -38.17
N LEU A 5 -4.36 -58.13 -37.76
CA LEU A 5 -5.07 -57.46 -36.68
C LEU A 5 -4.97 -55.92 -36.84
N MET A 6 -6.10 -55.32 -37.24
CA MET A 6 -6.51 -53.92 -36.97
C MET A 6 -6.43 -53.63 -35.45
N LEU A 7 -6.26 -52.43 -34.88
CA LEU A 7 -6.95 -51.14 -35.04
C LEU A 7 -6.42 -50.24 -33.89
N PHE A 8 -6.22 -48.93 -34.09
CA PHE A 8 -6.94 -47.82 -33.41
C PHE A 8 -6.22 -46.47 -33.55
N PHE A 9 -7.02 -45.49 -33.93
CA PHE A 9 -6.76 -44.04 -33.96
C PHE A 9 -6.44 -43.46 -32.57
N MET A 10 -5.52 -42.49 -32.49
CA MET A 10 -5.76 -41.25 -31.75
C MET A 10 -4.98 -40.08 -32.38
N ILE A 11 -5.75 -39.11 -32.86
CA ILE A 11 -5.31 -37.77 -33.25
C ILE A 11 -5.21 -36.96 -31.96
N PHE A 12 -4.04 -36.39 -31.66
CA PHE A 12 -3.92 -35.28 -30.71
C PHE A 12 -3.62 -33.98 -31.48
N PHE A 13 -4.65 -33.17 -31.64
CA PHE A 13 -4.52 -31.73 -31.84
C PHE A 13 -4.22 -31.09 -30.48
N THR A 14 -3.09 -30.38 -30.36
CA THR A 14 -3.01 -29.13 -29.57
C THR A 14 -1.90 -28.25 -30.11
N ALA A 15 -2.31 -27.10 -30.64
CA ALA A 15 -1.48 -25.93 -30.87
C ALA A 15 -1.40 -25.10 -29.58
N CYS A 16 -0.25 -24.48 -29.28
CA CYS A 16 -0.14 -23.06 -28.94
C CYS A 16 1.31 -22.64 -28.74
N SER A 17 1.79 -21.76 -29.62
CA SER A 17 2.92 -20.85 -29.38
C SER A 17 2.42 -19.64 -28.60
N SER A 18 3.11 -19.19 -27.54
CA SER A 18 3.44 -17.77 -27.30
C SER A 18 4.02 -17.48 -25.90
N THR A 19 5.14 -16.75 -25.94
CA THR A 19 5.61 -15.69 -25.01
C THR A 19 5.76 -15.98 -23.52
N MET A 20 7.02 -16.16 -23.12
CA MET A 20 7.58 -15.79 -21.81
C MET A 20 7.16 -14.35 -21.44
N GLN A 21 6.41 -14.19 -20.35
CA GLN A 21 6.23 -12.92 -19.65
C GLN A 21 7.25 -12.81 -18.49
N PRO A 22 7.78 -11.62 -18.19
CA PRO A 22 8.70 -11.40 -17.09
C PRO A 22 7.94 -11.45 -15.75
N ASN A 23 8.55 -12.10 -14.77
CA ASN A 23 8.14 -12.08 -13.36
C ASN A 23 8.07 -10.62 -12.86
N GLY A 24 6.89 -10.03 -12.88
CA GLY A 24 6.55 -8.80 -12.19
C GLY A 24 5.31 -9.04 -11.35
N THR A 25 5.45 -9.03 -10.02
CA THR A 25 4.37 -9.19 -9.04
C THR A 25 3.50 -7.93 -8.91
N GLY A 26 3.17 -7.30 -10.03
CA GLY A 26 2.25 -6.16 -10.07
C GLY A 26 0.82 -6.63 -10.34
N TYR A 27 -0.14 -6.25 -9.50
CA TYR A 27 -1.56 -6.53 -9.74
C TYR A 27 -2.10 -5.55 -10.79
N ASN A 28 -2.68 -6.09 -11.87
CA ASN A 28 -3.46 -5.32 -12.84
C ASN A 28 -4.93 -5.40 -12.37
N ILE A 29 -5.45 -4.32 -11.77
CA ILE A 29 -6.78 -4.33 -11.15
C ILE A 29 -7.80 -4.02 -12.24
N ASN A 30 -8.35 -5.06 -12.87
CA ASN A 30 -9.60 -4.96 -13.60
C ASN A 30 -10.74 -5.33 -12.64
N GLY A 31 -11.70 -4.41 -12.51
CA GLY A 31 -12.73 -4.41 -11.47
C GLY A 31 -13.68 -5.61 -11.45
N THR A 32 -14.53 -5.55 -10.41
CA THR A 32 -15.67 -6.44 -10.10
C THR A 32 -15.40 -7.86 -9.61
N SER A 33 -14.30 -8.08 -8.87
CA SER A 33 -14.20 -9.25 -7.96
C SER A 33 -13.45 -9.02 -6.64
N ASP A 34 -13.19 -7.74 -6.30
CA ASP A 34 -12.27 -7.35 -5.22
C ASP A 34 -12.73 -7.64 -3.79
N GLU A 35 -14.02 -7.95 -3.57
CA GLU A 35 -14.49 -8.40 -2.24
C GLU A 35 -14.32 -9.91 -2.01
N LYS A 36 -14.17 -10.73 -3.07
CA LYS A 36 -14.22 -12.20 -2.95
C LYS A 36 -12.84 -12.87 -2.98
N LYS A 37 -11.77 -12.10 -3.11
CA LYS A 37 -10.37 -12.56 -3.02
C LYS A 37 -9.57 -11.80 -1.96
N ILE A 38 -10.29 -11.29 -0.96
CA ILE A 38 -9.72 -10.67 0.22
C ILE A 38 -8.97 -11.76 1.00
N ASP A 39 -7.65 -11.66 1.08
CA ASP A 39 -6.91 -12.34 2.14
C ASP A 39 -7.50 -11.87 3.48
N SER A 40 -8.15 -12.78 4.19
CA SER A 40 -8.96 -12.47 5.38
C SER A 40 -8.14 -11.76 6.46
N ASN A 41 -6.82 -12.02 6.49
CA ASN A 41 -5.88 -11.40 7.41
C ASN A 41 -5.59 -9.94 7.05
N SER A 42 -5.33 -9.65 5.77
CA SER A 42 -5.10 -8.28 5.29
C SER A 42 -6.30 -7.35 5.54
N PHE A 43 -7.53 -7.83 5.38
CA PHE A 43 -8.72 -7.02 5.64
C PHE A 43 -9.05 -6.86 7.14
N LYS A 44 -8.68 -7.84 7.97
CA LYS A 44 -8.73 -7.70 9.42
C LYS A 44 -7.79 -6.57 9.87
N ASN A 45 -6.55 -6.57 9.38
CA ASN A 45 -5.56 -5.52 9.67
C ASN A 45 -6.03 -4.15 9.17
N PHE A 46 -6.59 -4.08 7.95
CA PHE A 46 -7.20 -2.86 7.44
C PHE A 46 -8.28 -2.31 8.39
N LYS A 47 -9.20 -3.16 8.87
CA LYS A 47 -10.24 -2.73 9.83
C LYS A 47 -9.64 -2.24 11.14
N GLU A 48 -8.59 -2.88 11.63
CA GLU A 48 -7.89 -2.47 12.85
C GLU A 48 -7.24 -1.08 12.69
N VAL A 49 -6.48 -0.89 11.62
CA VAL A 49 -5.84 0.38 11.26
C VAL A 49 -6.85 1.50 11.03
N MET A 50 -8.04 1.17 10.51
CA MET A 50 -9.14 2.13 10.35
C MET A 50 -9.85 2.46 11.67
N ARG A 51 -9.85 1.56 12.67
CA ARG A 51 -10.36 1.84 14.02
C ARG A 51 -9.44 2.74 14.82
N ILE A 52 -8.14 2.71 14.54
CA ILE A 52 -7.17 3.66 15.07
C ILE A 52 -7.46 5.02 14.43
N ASN A 53 -8.39 5.74 15.05
CA ASN A 53 -8.79 7.08 14.66
C ASN A 53 -8.47 8.03 15.82
N PRO A 54 -7.26 8.58 15.87
CA PRO A 54 -6.90 9.53 16.91
C PRO A 54 -7.78 10.79 16.85
N LYS A 55 -7.74 11.61 17.90
CA LYS A 55 -8.48 12.87 17.93
C LYS A 55 -8.18 13.68 16.66
N CYS A 56 -9.25 14.14 16.04
CA CYS A 56 -9.27 14.86 14.77
C CYS A 56 -8.37 16.10 14.84
N GLU A 57 -7.33 16.20 14.01
CA GLU A 57 -6.42 17.36 13.96
C GLU A 57 -6.40 18.02 12.55
N PRO A 58 -6.10 19.33 12.47
CA PRO A 58 -5.88 20.01 11.20
C PRO A 58 -4.73 19.39 10.40
N CYS A 59 -4.95 19.07 9.13
CA CYS A 59 -3.93 18.51 8.24
C CYS A 59 -2.77 19.48 7.93
N ASP A 60 -3.01 20.79 8.07
CA ASP A 60 -2.14 21.84 7.55
C ASP A 60 -1.03 22.27 8.52
N ASN A 61 -1.00 21.74 9.75
CA ASN A 61 -0.08 22.25 10.78
C ASN A 61 1.37 21.78 10.64
N GLY A 62 1.74 20.99 9.63
CA GLY A 62 3.15 20.64 9.33
C GLY A 62 3.93 19.93 10.45
N SER A 63 3.32 19.75 11.61
CA SER A 63 3.88 19.12 12.80
C SER A 63 3.29 17.73 12.87
N GLY A 64 4.16 16.73 12.82
CA GLY A 64 3.80 15.34 12.97
C GLY A 64 2.80 15.07 14.10
N SER A 65 1.83 14.18 13.88
CA SER A 65 0.89 13.81 14.94
C SER A 65 1.53 12.80 15.87
N SER A 66 1.44 13.03 17.18
CA SER A 66 1.76 12.02 18.19
C SER A 66 0.49 11.55 18.88
N VAL A 67 0.27 10.24 18.93
CA VAL A 67 -0.94 9.62 19.47
C VAL A 67 -0.55 8.40 20.28
N THR A 68 -1.24 8.15 21.39
CA THR A 68 -0.99 6.95 22.19
C THR A 68 -2.00 5.87 21.80
N ILE A 69 -1.51 4.72 21.34
CA ILE A 69 -2.29 3.55 20.93
C ILE A 69 -1.96 2.43 21.90
N ASN A 70 -2.93 2.03 22.74
CA ASN A 70 -2.74 0.94 23.72
C ASN A 70 -1.51 1.12 24.63
N GLY A 71 -1.18 2.35 25.02
CA GLY A 71 -0.02 2.66 25.87
C GLY A 71 1.31 2.82 25.11
N VAL A 72 1.31 2.62 23.79
CA VAL A 72 2.45 2.86 22.90
C VAL A 72 2.33 4.23 22.28
N ASP A 73 3.40 5.03 22.34
CA ASP A 73 3.41 6.36 21.76
C ASP A 73 3.82 6.29 20.30
N TYR A 74 2.92 6.67 19.41
CA TYR A 74 3.11 6.66 17.98
C TYR A 74 3.25 8.09 17.46
N SER A 75 4.29 8.38 16.70
CA SER A 75 4.49 9.66 16.02
C SER A 75 4.82 9.45 14.55
N SER A 76 4.42 10.40 13.70
CA SER A 76 4.74 10.38 12.27
C SER A 76 4.88 11.78 11.72
N ASP A 77 5.55 11.92 10.57
CA ASP A 77 5.62 13.16 9.81
C ASP A 77 4.28 13.61 9.18
N ILE A 78 3.21 12.83 9.36
CA ILE A 78 1.85 13.17 8.93
C ILE A 78 0.85 12.83 10.02
N SER A 79 -0.19 13.63 10.13
CA SER A 79 -1.34 13.29 10.98
C SER A 79 -2.05 12.00 10.56
N LEU A 80 -2.22 11.09 11.51
CA LEU A 80 -3.06 9.89 11.37
C LEU A 80 -4.56 10.20 11.25
N SER A 81 -5.01 11.32 11.83
CA SER A 81 -6.40 11.76 11.89
C SER A 81 -6.55 13.15 11.29
N CYS A 82 -6.38 13.23 9.97
CA CYS A 82 -6.83 14.38 9.22
C CYS A 82 -8.35 14.54 9.35
N CYS A 83 -8.82 15.62 9.98
CA CYS A 83 -10.24 15.87 10.12
C CYS A 83 -10.98 15.86 8.78
N LYS A 84 -12.16 15.25 8.70
CA LYS A 84 -13.00 15.28 7.47
C LYS A 84 -13.24 16.70 6.95
N ASN A 85 -13.36 17.68 7.86
CA ASN A 85 -13.58 19.09 7.53
C ASN A 85 -12.29 19.88 7.26
N VAL A 86 -11.11 19.29 7.49
CA VAL A 86 -9.78 19.91 7.29
C VAL A 86 -8.92 19.13 6.29
N ARG A 87 -9.33 17.92 5.89
CA ARG A 87 -8.88 17.33 4.62
C ARG A 87 -9.10 18.41 3.59
N LYS A 88 -8.09 18.67 2.75
CA LYS A 88 -8.28 19.42 1.51
C LYS A 88 -9.26 18.63 0.66
N ILE A 89 -10.55 18.84 0.94
CA ILE A 89 -11.65 18.49 0.06
C ILE A 89 -11.22 19.04 -1.28
N ASP A 90 -11.41 18.25 -2.31
CA ASP A 90 -11.17 18.74 -3.66
C ASP A 90 -11.88 20.08 -3.85
N THR A 91 -11.11 21.18 -3.86
CA THR A 91 -11.64 22.53 -4.00
C THR A 91 -11.85 22.91 -5.46
N GLY A 92 -11.55 21.99 -6.39
CA GLY A 92 -11.87 22.13 -7.79
C GLY A 92 -13.37 22.21 -8.02
N LEU A 93 -13.79 23.05 -8.96
CA LEU A 93 -15.20 23.21 -9.36
C LEU A 93 -15.80 21.95 -10.00
N ALA A 94 -15.00 20.90 -10.26
CA ALA A 94 -15.41 19.69 -10.95
C ALA A 94 -15.02 18.44 -10.17
N LEU A 95 -15.93 17.47 -10.13
CA LEU A 95 -15.74 16.16 -9.54
C LEU A 95 -14.57 15.41 -10.19
N LYS A 96 -13.49 15.17 -9.44
CA LYS A 96 -12.35 14.40 -9.93
C LYS A 96 -12.66 12.91 -10.03
N LYS A 97 -12.21 12.33 -11.15
CA LYS A 97 -12.19 10.89 -11.41
C LYS A 97 -10.75 10.43 -11.57
N VAL A 98 -10.36 9.41 -10.82
CA VAL A 98 -9.04 8.79 -10.90
C VAL A 98 -9.17 7.31 -11.19
N TYR A 99 -8.21 6.77 -11.90
CA TYR A 99 -8.08 5.34 -12.15
C TYR A 99 -6.73 4.88 -11.58
N ILE A 100 -6.78 4.08 -10.52
CA ILE A 100 -5.59 3.45 -9.95
C ILE A 100 -5.24 2.28 -10.86
N HIS A 101 -4.27 2.49 -11.74
CA HIS A 101 -3.88 1.49 -12.73
C HIS A 101 -2.93 0.45 -12.12
N ARG A 102 -1.96 0.90 -11.32
CA ARG A 102 -0.95 0.01 -10.75
C ARG A 102 -0.45 0.49 -9.39
N VAL A 103 -0.26 -0.46 -8.49
CA VAL A 103 0.57 -0.30 -7.29
C VAL A 103 1.59 -1.44 -7.29
N ASN A 104 2.88 -1.12 -7.45
CA ASN A 104 3.94 -2.12 -7.38
C ASN A 104 4.37 -2.30 -5.93
N ASP A 105 4.36 -3.55 -5.47
CA ASP A 105 4.75 -3.92 -4.11
C ASP A 105 6.24 -3.71 -3.83
N LEU A 106 6.59 -3.67 -2.55
CA LEU A 106 7.97 -3.81 -2.10
C LEU A 106 8.49 -5.20 -2.47
N ARG A 107 9.78 -5.29 -2.77
CA ARG A 107 10.43 -6.60 -2.87
C ARG A 107 10.55 -7.24 -1.49
N GLU A 108 10.63 -8.57 -1.43
CA GLU A 108 10.73 -9.31 -0.17
C GLU A 108 12.00 -8.97 0.63
N ASP A 109 13.11 -8.62 -0.04
CA ASP A 109 14.36 -8.13 0.57
C ASP A 109 14.24 -6.72 1.16
N GLN A 110 13.14 -6.01 0.89
CA GLN A 110 12.88 -4.67 1.38
C GLN A 110 11.84 -4.64 2.50
N LYS A 111 11.15 -5.75 2.75
CA LYS A 111 10.15 -5.90 3.82
C LYS A 111 10.83 -6.40 5.10
N ILE A 112 11.78 -5.63 5.61
CA ILE A 112 12.64 -6.03 6.73
C ILE A 112 12.57 -5.02 7.88
N VAL A 113 12.43 -5.55 9.10
CA VAL A 113 12.69 -4.81 10.34
C VAL A 113 14.04 -5.25 10.89
N ARG A 114 14.99 -4.32 10.98
CA ARG A 114 16.31 -4.58 11.59
C ARG A 114 16.22 -4.42 13.10
N ILE A 115 16.44 -5.49 13.83
CA ILE A 115 16.36 -5.53 15.30
C ILE A 115 17.77 -5.42 15.89
N GLN A 116 17.98 -4.45 16.78
CA GLN A 116 19.23 -4.34 17.54
C GLN A 116 19.22 -5.31 18.72
N GLY A 117 20.06 -6.33 18.66
CA GLY A 117 20.33 -7.24 19.77
C GLY A 117 21.10 -6.58 20.90
N LYS A 118 21.12 -7.24 22.07
CA LYS A 118 21.80 -6.76 23.29
C LYS A 118 23.30 -6.49 23.08
N ASP A 119 23.94 -7.25 22.19
CA ASP A 119 25.37 -7.16 21.90
C ASP A 119 25.70 -6.19 20.73
N LYS A 120 24.78 -5.26 20.40
CA LYS A 120 24.85 -4.38 19.22
C LYS A 120 24.89 -5.10 17.86
N GLN A 121 24.64 -6.42 17.86
CA GLN A 121 24.40 -7.20 16.64
C GLN A 121 23.03 -6.88 16.08
N PHE A 122 22.86 -6.99 14.76
CA PHE A 122 21.58 -6.76 14.10
C PHE A 122 21.00 -8.08 13.60
N GLN A 123 19.71 -8.27 13.81
CA GLN A 123 18.95 -9.36 13.23
C GLN A 123 17.88 -8.80 12.31
N ASP A 124 17.83 -9.31 11.09
CA ASP A 124 16.82 -8.92 10.11
C ASP A 124 15.58 -9.82 10.26
N MET A 125 14.43 -9.19 10.48
CA MET A 125 13.14 -9.86 10.53
C MET A 125 12.35 -9.57 9.27
N HIS A 126 12.04 -10.61 8.50
CA HIS A 126 11.30 -10.50 7.25
C HIS A 126 9.79 -10.49 7.49
N MET A 127 9.08 -9.69 6.70
CA MET A 127 7.64 -9.57 6.76
C MET A 127 7.00 -10.03 5.47
N SER A 128 6.21 -11.10 5.55
CA SER A 128 5.49 -11.68 4.42
C SER A 128 4.11 -11.01 4.23
N LYS A 129 4.06 -9.67 4.18
CA LYS A 129 2.82 -8.90 3.96
C LYS A 129 2.81 -8.21 2.59
N ARG A 130 1.61 -8.06 2.01
CA ARG A 130 1.36 -7.36 0.74
C ARG A 130 1.16 -5.86 0.98
N THR A 131 2.22 -5.07 0.83
CA THR A 131 2.21 -3.62 1.08
C THR A 131 1.40 -2.89 0.01
N ASP A 132 1.53 -3.30 -1.24
CA ASP A 132 0.72 -2.82 -2.37
C ASP A 132 -0.79 -2.88 -2.13
N TYR A 133 -1.26 -4.02 -1.63
CA TYR A 133 -2.69 -4.26 -1.42
C TYR A 133 -3.24 -3.43 -0.26
N MET A 134 -2.52 -3.39 0.87
CA MET A 134 -2.88 -2.54 2.00
C MET A 134 -2.93 -1.06 1.58
N PHE A 135 -1.92 -0.60 0.83
CA PHE A 135 -1.87 0.76 0.29
C PHE A 135 -3.05 1.06 -0.64
N TYR A 136 -3.41 0.14 -1.54
CA TYR A 136 -4.55 0.31 -2.45
C TYR A 136 -5.86 0.53 -1.67
N LEU A 137 -6.14 -0.31 -0.67
CA LEU A 137 -7.37 -0.19 0.14
C LEU A 137 -7.43 1.14 0.89
N LEU A 138 -6.32 1.53 1.53
CA LEU A 138 -6.22 2.78 2.28
C LEU A 138 -6.34 4.00 1.36
N LEU A 139 -5.68 3.97 0.19
CA LEU A 139 -5.77 5.06 -0.79
C LEU A 139 -7.19 5.19 -1.36
N LYS A 140 -7.84 4.09 -1.72
CA LYS A 140 -9.23 4.09 -2.21
C LYS A 140 -10.17 4.72 -1.19
N GLN A 141 -9.98 4.41 0.10
CA GLN A 141 -10.73 5.01 1.19
C GLN A 141 -10.44 6.51 1.35
N GLU A 142 -9.17 6.92 1.40
CA GLU A 142 -8.79 8.33 1.56
C GLU A 142 -9.28 9.20 0.39
N LEU A 143 -9.24 8.69 -0.84
CA LEU A 143 -9.78 9.37 -2.03
C LEU A 143 -11.30 9.53 -1.96
N LYS A 144 -12.01 8.45 -1.61
CA LYS A 144 -13.47 8.49 -1.43
C LYS A 144 -13.88 9.51 -0.37
N GLU A 145 -13.16 9.56 0.75
CA GLU A 145 -13.45 10.51 1.82
C GLU A 145 -13.18 11.97 1.46
N ARG A 146 -12.37 12.22 0.42
CA ARG A 146 -12.16 13.55 -0.20
C ARG A 146 -13.14 13.87 -1.32
N GLY A 147 -14.08 12.98 -1.62
CA GLY A 147 -15.05 13.14 -2.71
C GLY A 147 -14.49 12.80 -4.09
N ILE A 148 -13.31 12.19 -4.19
CA ILE A 148 -12.70 11.79 -5.45
C ILE A 148 -13.23 10.41 -5.84
N ILE A 149 -13.73 10.27 -7.07
CA ILE A 149 -14.26 9.01 -7.58
C ILE A 149 -13.11 8.15 -8.11
N VAL A 150 -12.97 6.95 -7.54
CA VAL A 150 -12.07 5.92 -8.08
C VAL A 150 -12.84 5.07 -9.09
N LEU A 151 -12.37 5.06 -10.34
CA LEU A 151 -12.92 4.23 -11.40
C LEU A 151 -12.22 2.87 -11.43
N GLU A 152 -12.97 1.84 -11.82
CA GLU A 152 -12.46 0.47 -11.99
C GLU A 152 -11.69 0.30 -13.30
N GLU A 153 -11.94 1.16 -14.29
CA GLU A 153 -11.22 1.16 -15.57
C GLU A 153 -11.06 2.59 -16.11
N ARG A 154 -10.10 2.77 -17.02
CA ARG A 154 -9.89 4.07 -17.67
C ARG A 154 -10.90 4.27 -18.80
N THR A 155 -12.02 4.90 -18.48
CA THR A 155 -13.10 5.19 -19.44
C THR A 155 -12.81 6.37 -20.38
N SER A 156 -11.80 7.19 -20.09
CA SER A 156 -11.46 8.37 -20.89
C SER A 156 -9.99 8.77 -20.73
N PRO A 157 -9.35 9.35 -21.76
CA PRO A 157 -7.98 9.85 -21.65
C PRO A 157 -7.85 11.05 -20.70
N TYR A 158 -8.96 11.71 -20.36
CA TYR A 158 -9.03 12.80 -19.37
C TYR A 158 -9.11 12.30 -17.92
N VAL A 159 -9.39 11.01 -17.70
CA VAL A 159 -9.30 10.41 -16.37
C VAL A 159 -7.83 10.33 -15.98
N MET A 160 -7.52 10.83 -14.79
CA MET A 160 -6.18 10.77 -14.23
C MET A 160 -5.82 9.32 -13.91
N LYS A 161 -4.83 8.80 -14.64
CA LYS A 161 -4.20 7.51 -14.38
C LYS A 161 -3.17 7.68 -13.28
N LEU A 162 -3.24 6.81 -12.27
CA LEU A 162 -2.32 6.74 -11.16
C LEU A 162 -1.52 5.44 -11.20
N ASP A 163 -0.19 5.56 -11.15
CA ASP A 163 0.72 4.47 -10.85
C ASP A 163 1.51 4.81 -9.57
N PHE A 164 1.66 3.86 -8.66
CA PHE A 164 2.51 4.01 -7.47
C PHE A 164 3.54 2.89 -7.39
N ASP A 165 4.81 3.24 -7.19
CA ASP A 165 5.90 2.29 -7.07
C ASP A 165 6.56 2.43 -5.70
N PHE A 166 6.44 1.42 -4.84
CA PHE A 166 7.24 1.36 -3.62
C PHE A 166 8.72 1.17 -3.97
N LEU A 167 9.59 1.94 -3.31
CA LEU A 167 11.04 1.86 -3.54
C LEU A 167 11.77 1.24 -2.35
N GLY A 168 11.25 1.38 -1.14
CA GLY A 168 11.86 0.80 0.04
C GLY A 168 11.07 1.07 1.31
N LEU A 169 11.23 0.14 2.25
CA LEU A 169 10.87 0.27 3.64
C LEU A 169 12.14 0.05 4.45
N GLN A 170 12.43 0.97 5.37
CA GLN A 170 13.55 0.86 6.29
C GLN A 170 13.01 0.95 7.69
N SER A 171 13.12 -0.14 8.45
CA SER A 171 12.63 -0.22 9.82
C SER A 171 13.74 -0.66 10.74
N TYR A 172 13.85 0.02 11.88
CA TYR A 172 14.83 -0.26 12.91
C TYR A 172 14.16 -0.34 14.27
N TYR A 173 14.35 -1.46 14.96
CA TYR A 173 13.81 -1.69 16.30
C TYR A 173 14.92 -1.88 17.33
N SER A 174 14.83 -1.15 18.43
CA SER A 174 15.68 -1.32 19.60
C SER A 174 14.83 -1.80 20.78
N PRO A 175 14.95 -3.09 21.18
CA PRO A 175 14.29 -3.62 22.37
C PRO A 175 14.73 -2.89 23.65
N SER A 176 16.00 -2.49 23.75
CA SER A 176 16.53 -1.80 24.94
C SER A 176 15.89 -0.43 25.19
N SER A 177 15.49 0.27 24.12
CA SER A 177 14.81 1.56 24.23
C SER A 177 13.32 1.48 23.90
N ALA A 178 12.78 0.27 23.67
CA ALA A 178 11.41 0.01 23.25
C ALA A 178 10.96 0.96 22.11
N HIS A 179 11.81 1.09 21.09
CA HIS A 179 11.71 2.11 20.05
C HIS A 179 11.80 1.51 18.65
N LEU A 180 10.77 1.73 17.84
CA LEU A 180 10.73 1.40 16.42
C LEU A 180 10.72 2.71 15.62
N ALA A 181 11.76 2.91 14.80
CA ALA A 181 11.81 3.95 13.80
C ALA A 181 11.58 3.32 12.42
N SER A 182 10.79 3.96 11.56
CA SER A 182 10.60 3.44 10.19
C SER A 182 10.46 4.55 9.16
N ASN A 183 10.89 4.27 7.93
CA ASN A 183 10.75 5.14 6.76
C ASN A 183 10.24 4.32 5.58
N LEU A 184 9.15 4.77 4.97
CA LEU A 184 8.58 4.21 3.76
C LEU A 184 8.65 5.25 2.65
N TYR A 185 9.10 4.85 1.47
CA TYR A 185 9.18 5.78 0.34
C TYR A 185 8.92 5.09 -1.00
N GLY A 186 8.43 5.91 -1.95
CA GLY A 186 7.99 5.48 -3.26
C GLY A 186 7.87 6.63 -4.25
N PHE A 187 7.46 6.31 -5.47
CA PHE A 187 7.12 7.29 -6.49
C PHE A 187 5.65 7.19 -6.88
N LEU A 188 4.97 8.33 -6.85
CA LEU A 188 3.67 8.53 -7.45
C LEU A 188 3.85 9.08 -8.87
N MET A 189 3.19 8.45 -9.84
CA MET A 189 3.05 8.95 -11.20
C MET A 189 1.58 9.25 -11.49
N LEU A 190 1.31 10.48 -11.90
CA LEU A 190 -0.01 10.94 -12.32
C LEU A 190 0.03 11.31 -13.80
N LYS A 191 -0.88 10.76 -14.58
CA LYS A 191 -0.94 10.96 -16.03
C LYS A 191 -2.37 11.12 -16.54
N ASP A 192 -2.61 12.16 -17.31
CA ASP A 192 -3.77 12.27 -18.20
C ASP A 192 -3.30 12.58 -19.63
N ILE A 193 -4.19 13.02 -20.51
CA ILE A 193 -3.84 13.40 -21.89
C ILE A 193 -3.00 14.68 -21.98
N ASN A 194 -3.10 15.56 -21.00
CA ASN A 194 -2.49 16.89 -21.00
C ASN A 194 -1.24 16.97 -20.12
N LYS A 195 -1.10 16.11 -19.12
CA LYS A 195 -0.11 16.23 -18.05
C LYS A 195 0.47 14.86 -17.68
N THR A 196 1.76 14.86 -17.38
CA THR A 196 2.45 13.75 -16.70
C THR A 196 3.29 14.36 -15.58
N LYS A 197 3.10 13.89 -14.35
CA LYS A 197 3.76 14.40 -13.15
C LYS A 197 4.24 13.24 -12.29
N ARG A 198 5.44 13.38 -11.72
CA ARG A 198 6.07 12.40 -10.85
C ARG A 198 6.41 13.05 -9.52
N TYR A 199 5.98 12.42 -8.43
CA TYR A 199 6.21 12.90 -7.06
C TYR A 199 6.94 11.83 -6.26
N LYS A 200 7.94 12.26 -5.49
CA LYS A 200 8.54 11.41 -4.47
C LYS A 200 7.62 11.47 -3.24
N ILE A 201 7.18 10.30 -2.78
CA ILE A 201 6.40 10.17 -1.55
C ILE A 201 7.30 9.47 -0.54
N SER A 202 7.44 10.06 0.64
CA SER A 202 8.17 9.47 1.75
C SER A 202 7.44 9.82 3.04
N THR A 203 7.40 8.89 3.98
CA THR A 203 6.82 9.08 5.31
C THR A 203 7.67 8.36 6.34
N THR A 204 7.70 8.91 7.54
CA THR A 204 8.50 8.39 8.65
C THR A 204 7.63 8.25 9.88
N GLN A 205 7.93 7.25 10.69
CA GLN A 205 7.32 7.09 12.01
C GLN A 205 8.36 6.83 13.09
N ASP A 206 7.94 7.17 14.31
CA ASP A 206 8.65 6.94 15.56
C ASP A 206 7.65 6.33 16.56
N VAL A 207 7.90 5.10 17.00
CA VAL A 207 7.03 4.36 17.91
C VAL A 207 7.80 4.05 19.17
N ARG A 208 7.37 4.61 20.31
CA ARG A 208 8.06 4.51 21.61
C ARG A 208 7.23 3.77 22.64
N LYS A 209 7.90 3.23 23.66
CA LYS A 209 7.30 2.32 24.65
C LYS A 209 6.73 1.05 24.01
N PHE A 210 7.20 0.73 22.80
CA PHE A 210 6.80 -0.45 22.07
C PHE A 210 7.65 -1.65 22.49
N GLN A 211 7.12 -2.45 23.41
CA GLN A 211 7.72 -3.70 23.82
C GLN A 211 7.01 -4.84 23.10
N THR A 212 7.77 -5.60 22.31
CA THR A 212 7.24 -6.79 21.66
C THR A 212 8.30 -7.88 21.59
N ASN A 213 7.84 -9.13 21.65
CA ASN A 213 8.60 -10.31 21.27
C ASN A 213 7.95 -11.02 20.06
N ASP A 214 6.85 -10.46 19.54
CA ASP A 214 6.04 -11.03 18.47
C ASP A 214 6.26 -10.24 17.16
N PRO A 215 6.77 -10.91 16.11
CA PRO A 215 6.80 -10.38 14.75
C PRO A 215 5.53 -9.66 14.26
N ASP A 216 4.35 -10.14 14.65
CA ASP A 216 3.08 -9.63 14.13
C ASP A 216 2.73 -8.23 14.68
N ASP A 217 3.26 -7.87 15.85
CA ASP A 217 3.02 -6.56 16.46
C ASP A 217 3.64 -5.41 15.65
N PHE A 218 4.74 -5.67 14.93
CA PHE A 218 5.32 -4.69 13.99
C PHE A 218 4.36 -4.37 12.84
N GLY A 219 3.53 -5.35 12.46
CA GLY A 219 2.61 -5.26 11.34
C GLY A 219 1.64 -4.08 11.45
N VAL A 220 1.05 -3.86 12.62
CA VAL A 220 0.08 -2.77 12.83
C VAL A 220 0.74 -1.41 12.60
N TYR A 221 1.95 -1.19 13.12
CA TYR A 221 2.65 0.07 12.95
C TYR A 221 3.11 0.31 11.51
N LEU A 222 3.50 -0.74 10.79
CA LEU A 222 3.82 -0.60 9.38
C LEU A 222 2.59 -0.35 8.52
N ASP A 223 1.45 -0.95 8.85
CA ASP A 223 0.19 -0.64 8.18
C ASP A 223 -0.26 0.81 8.45
N LEU A 224 0.03 1.38 9.63
CA LEU A 224 -0.14 2.81 9.92
C LEU A 224 0.78 3.70 9.06
N LEU A 225 2.03 3.29 8.84
CA LEU A 225 2.95 3.98 7.94
C LEU A 225 2.45 3.95 6.48
N ILE A 226 1.88 2.83 6.05
CA ILE A 226 1.27 2.70 4.71
C ILE A 226 0.04 3.62 4.59
N LYS A 227 -0.79 3.71 5.64
CA LYS A 227 -1.94 4.64 5.70
C LYS A 227 -1.49 6.09 5.51
N GLN A 228 -0.36 6.46 6.10
CA GLN A 228 0.21 7.80 5.94
C GLN A 228 0.71 8.07 4.52
N ALA A 229 1.39 7.11 3.90
CA ALA A 229 1.78 7.22 2.50
C ALA A 229 0.54 7.40 1.61
N ALA A 230 -0.54 6.64 1.86
CA ALA A 230 -1.80 6.77 1.14
C ALA A 230 -2.43 8.16 1.33
N ASN A 231 -2.39 8.70 2.55
CA ASN A 231 -2.85 10.07 2.85
C ASN A 231 -2.05 11.12 2.05
N LYS A 232 -0.70 11.04 1.98
CA LYS A 232 0.09 11.96 1.12
C LYS A 232 -0.31 11.87 -0.33
N VAL A 233 -0.46 10.66 -0.84
CA VAL A 233 -0.83 10.45 -2.23
C VAL A 233 -2.21 11.05 -2.52
N ALA A 234 -3.18 10.84 -1.64
CA ALA A 234 -4.49 11.45 -1.74
C ALA A 234 -4.40 12.99 -1.69
N GLU A 235 -3.53 13.56 -0.85
CA GLU A 235 -3.30 15.01 -0.81
C GLU A 235 -2.70 15.54 -2.12
N GLU A 236 -1.70 14.86 -2.69
CA GLU A 236 -1.11 15.26 -3.99
C GLU A 236 -2.15 15.23 -5.10
N ILE A 237 -3.05 14.24 -5.13
CA ILE A 237 -4.14 14.14 -6.11
C ILE A 237 -5.16 15.26 -5.90
N SER A 238 -5.49 15.61 -4.65
CA SER A 238 -6.40 16.71 -4.34
C SER A 238 -5.91 18.07 -4.87
N LYS A 239 -4.61 18.26 -5.13
CA LYS A 239 -4.04 19.51 -5.64
C LYS A 239 -4.24 19.74 -7.15
N PHE A 240 -4.64 18.72 -7.91
CA PHE A 240 -4.83 18.81 -9.37
C PHE A 240 -6.15 19.45 -9.79
#